data_AF-A0A536HKB9-F1
#
_entry.id   AF-A0A536HKB9-F1
#
_cell.length_a   1.000
_cell.length_b   1.000
_cell.length_c   1.000
_cell.angle_alpha   90.00
_cell.angle_beta   90.00
_cell.angle_gamma   90.00
#
_symmetry.space_group_name_H-M   'P 1'
#
loop_
_entity.id
_entity.type
_entity.pdbx_description
1 polymer ?
#
loop_
_entity_poly.entity_id
_entity_poly.type
_entity_poly.pdbx_seq_one_letter_code
_entity_poly.pdbx_strand_id
1 'polypeptide(L)'
;MLVALALLISILAVFWGLLYIVFGEPLGGAIPLTYTVLSLASIVGLTLTRRYDVFRFMQLVLMLVLPFALMIVLGGFIPSSVVAAWAFVAPLGALAFASPREALRWFVAYSVLLVVVGIVGGALRTANNLPPGLIGAMFIVNIAAVSAVAFAALYGFVRERDRAFAAIRRLFGQYLSPQIARSLLADPRRAALGGENRDVTALFADLEGFTPFTESRPPQQTVLVLNRYFSAVVPVIFANGGTIIQFAGDAIVAVWNAPVEQPRHALAAARTALAMQRSIEDIVREDPSLPRFRVGIATGAALVGNVGSEEFRNYVAHGDAVNLAARLQTGAKAGEVVISAPTYALVRDHATVRPLGHFSVKGKSEQVEAFVLEGVA
;
A
#
# COMPACT_ATOMS: atom_id res chain seq x y z
N MET A 1 -19.03 -9.93 -12.38
CA MET A 1 -17.98 -10.27 -13.36
C MET A 1 -18.15 -11.68 -13.94
N LEU A 2 -18.17 -12.75 -13.14
CA LEU A 2 -18.33 -14.14 -13.65
C LEU A 2 -19.61 -14.37 -14.49
N VAL A 3 -20.75 -13.77 -14.12
CA VAL A 3 -21.99 -13.83 -14.93
C VAL A 3 -21.81 -13.21 -16.32
N ALA A 4 -21.12 -12.07 -16.43
CA ALA A 4 -20.87 -11.42 -17.71
C ALA A 4 -19.93 -12.26 -18.59
N LEU A 5 -18.91 -12.89 -17.98
CA LEU A 5 -18.03 -13.83 -18.68
C LEU A 5 -18.82 -15.05 -19.19
N ALA A 6 -19.70 -15.62 -18.37
CA ALA A 6 -20.54 -16.75 -18.76
C ALA A 6 -21.46 -16.40 -19.94
N LEU A 7 -22.05 -15.21 -19.95
CA LEU A 7 -22.87 -14.73 -21.07
C LEU A 7 -22.04 -14.55 -22.36
N LEU A 8 -20.83 -13.98 -22.25
CA LEU A 8 -19.94 -13.81 -23.40
C LEU A 8 -19.52 -15.17 -23.99
N ILE A 9 -19.15 -16.14 -23.14
CA ILE A 9 -18.76 -17.49 -23.59
C ILE A 9 -19.97 -18.19 -24.22
N SER A 10 -21.18 -18.02 -23.69
CA SER A 10 -22.40 -18.57 -24.30
C SER A 10 -22.65 -18.06 -25.71
N ILE A 11 -22.39 -16.77 -25.99
CA ILE A 11 -22.50 -16.21 -27.35
C ILE A 11 -21.49 -16.87 -28.30
N LEU A 12 -20.23 -16.97 -27.86
CA LEU A 12 -19.17 -17.62 -28.64
C LEU A 12 -19.47 -19.11 -28.86
N ALA A 13 -20.00 -19.79 -27.85
CA ALA A 13 -20.36 -21.20 -27.91
C ALA A 13 -21.49 -21.47 -28.91
N VAL A 14 -22.47 -20.57 -29.04
CA VAL A 14 -23.49 -20.67 -30.10
C VAL A 14 -22.86 -20.53 -31.49
N PHE A 15 -22.00 -19.54 -31.69
CA PHE A 15 -21.30 -19.34 -32.96
C PHE A 15 -20.51 -20.58 -33.37
N TRP A 16 -19.68 -21.12 -32.47
CA TRP A 16 -18.89 -22.31 -32.74
C TRP A 16 -19.75 -23.57 -32.92
N GLY A 17 -20.82 -23.70 -32.14
CA GLY A 17 -21.77 -24.81 -32.24
C GLY A 17 -22.40 -24.91 -33.64
N LEU A 18 -22.88 -23.77 -34.15
CA LEU A 18 -23.45 -23.68 -35.49
C LEU A 18 -22.39 -23.93 -36.57
N LEU A 19 -21.17 -23.41 -36.40
CA LEU A 19 -20.07 -23.64 -37.33
C LEU A 19 -19.79 -25.14 -37.51
N TYR A 20 -19.63 -25.89 -36.42
CA TYR A 20 -19.39 -27.33 -36.50
C TYR A 20 -20.54 -28.08 -37.19
N ILE A 21 -21.80 -27.71 -36.94
CA ILE A 21 -22.96 -28.31 -37.60
C ILE A 21 -22.92 -28.08 -39.12
N VAL A 22 -22.61 -26.85 -39.55
CA VAL A 22 -22.53 -26.49 -40.99
C VAL A 22 -21.45 -27.30 -41.71
N PHE A 23 -20.33 -27.60 -41.05
CA PHE A 23 -19.24 -28.42 -41.60
C PHE A 23 -19.41 -29.94 -41.35
N GLY A 24 -20.62 -30.40 -41.04
CA GLY A 24 -20.94 -31.83 -40.95
C GLY A 24 -20.51 -32.51 -39.65
N GLU A 25 -20.34 -31.75 -38.56
CA GLU A 25 -20.02 -32.26 -37.22
C GLU A 25 -21.15 -31.94 -36.21
N PRO A 26 -22.34 -32.56 -36.33
CA PRO A 26 -23.50 -32.23 -35.50
C PRO A 26 -23.26 -32.54 -34.01
N LEU A 27 -22.58 -33.64 -33.70
CA LEU A 27 -22.20 -33.97 -32.32
C LEU A 27 -21.16 -32.98 -31.76
N GLY A 28 -20.23 -32.52 -32.59
CA GLY A 28 -19.26 -31.48 -32.21
C GLY A 28 -19.98 -30.16 -31.91
N GLY A 29 -20.96 -29.78 -32.73
CA GLY A 29 -21.73 -28.56 -32.51
C GLY A 29 -22.68 -28.60 -31.31
N ALA A 30 -23.20 -29.78 -30.95
CA ALA A 30 -24.07 -29.95 -29.80
C ALA A 30 -23.38 -29.63 -28.46
N ILE A 31 -22.05 -29.82 -28.36
CA ILE A 31 -21.30 -29.63 -27.11
C ILE A 31 -21.22 -28.14 -26.70
N PRO A 32 -20.78 -27.20 -27.55
CA PRO A 32 -20.88 -25.76 -27.27
C PRO A 32 -22.31 -25.28 -27.00
N LEU A 33 -23.31 -25.80 -27.73
CA LEU A 33 -24.71 -25.44 -27.48
C LEU A 33 -25.17 -25.93 -26.09
N THR A 34 -24.70 -27.09 -25.66
CA THR A 34 -24.92 -27.60 -24.29
C THR A 34 -24.31 -26.68 -23.24
N TYR A 35 -23.10 -26.15 -23.47
CA TYR A 35 -22.52 -25.12 -22.60
C TYR A 35 -23.49 -23.96 -22.42
N THR A 36 -24.02 -23.41 -23.52
CA THR A 36 -24.94 -22.27 -23.47
C THR A 36 -26.19 -22.56 -22.65
N VAL A 37 -26.84 -23.70 -22.91
CA VAL A 37 -28.06 -24.09 -22.18
C VAL A 37 -27.79 -24.26 -20.68
N LEU A 38 -26.76 -25.02 -20.31
CA LEU A 38 -26.43 -25.28 -18.90
C LEU A 38 -25.92 -24.02 -18.20
N SER A 39 -25.17 -23.17 -18.91
CA SER A 39 -24.68 -21.91 -18.39
C SER A 39 -25.84 -20.95 -18.10
N LEU A 40 -26.78 -20.77 -19.03
CA LEU A 40 -27.98 -19.96 -18.82
C LEU A 40 -28.87 -20.52 -17.70
N ALA A 41 -29.07 -21.83 -17.65
CA ALA A 41 -29.79 -22.48 -16.56
C ALA A 41 -29.12 -22.22 -15.19
N SER A 42 -27.79 -22.25 -15.13
CA SER A 42 -27.06 -21.93 -13.91
C SER A 42 -27.19 -20.45 -13.50
N ILE A 43 -27.30 -19.52 -14.45
CA ILE A 43 -27.56 -18.10 -14.18
C ILE A 43 -28.97 -17.92 -13.61
N VAL A 44 -29.98 -18.59 -14.19
CA VAL A 44 -31.35 -18.58 -13.64
C VAL A 44 -31.37 -19.22 -12.23
N GLY A 45 -30.65 -20.32 -12.04
CA GLY A 45 -30.47 -20.92 -10.72
C GLY A 45 -29.85 -19.96 -9.71
N LEU A 46 -28.86 -19.16 -10.13
CA LEU A 46 -28.26 -18.12 -9.28
C LEU A 46 -29.26 -17.03 -8.91
N THR A 47 -30.08 -16.55 -9.85
CA THR A 47 -31.05 -15.48 -9.57
C THR A 47 -32.15 -15.94 -8.61
N LEU A 48 -32.55 -17.21 -8.70
CA LEU A 48 -33.57 -17.81 -7.84
C LEU A 48 -33.03 -18.19 -6.45
N THR A 49 -31.88 -18.85 -6.38
CA THR A 49 -31.35 -19.42 -5.12
C THR A 49 -30.39 -18.49 -4.37
N ARG A 50 -29.85 -17.47 -5.04
CA ARG A 50 -28.78 -16.57 -4.55
C ARG A 50 -27.49 -17.31 -4.12
N ARG A 51 -27.33 -18.60 -4.49
CA ARG A 51 -26.16 -19.43 -4.15
C ARG A 51 -25.04 -19.27 -5.17
N TYR A 52 -24.12 -18.34 -4.91
CA TYR A 52 -23.00 -18.04 -5.80
C TYR A 52 -21.97 -19.18 -5.92
N ASP A 53 -21.76 -19.92 -4.83
CA ASP A 53 -20.88 -21.08 -4.75
C ASP A 53 -21.26 -22.18 -5.75
N VAL A 54 -22.56 -22.52 -5.81
CA VAL A 54 -23.11 -23.53 -6.73
C VAL A 54 -22.98 -23.06 -8.18
N PHE A 55 -23.36 -21.80 -8.47
CA PHE A 55 -23.22 -21.22 -9.80
C PHE A 55 -21.77 -21.25 -10.29
N ARG A 56 -20.84 -20.77 -9.45
CA ARG A 56 -19.41 -20.76 -9.76
C ARG A 56 -18.89 -22.18 -10.01
N PHE A 57 -19.24 -23.14 -9.15
CA PHE A 57 -18.83 -24.53 -9.32
C PHE A 57 -19.32 -25.09 -10.66
N MET A 58 -20.59 -24.88 -11.01
CA MET A 58 -21.15 -25.30 -12.31
C MET A 58 -20.41 -24.67 -13.48
N GLN A 59 -20.12 -23.37 -13.44
CA GLN A 59 -19.37 -22.69 -14.50
C GLN A 59 -17.96 -23.29 -14.67
N LEU A 60 -17.25 -23.54 -13.58
CA LEU A 60 -15.91 -24.12 -13.63
C LEU A 60 -15.93 -25.57 -14.15
N VAL A 61 -16.93 -26.38 -13.78
CA VAL A 61 -17.12 -27.73 -14.34
C VAL A 61 -17.36 -27.66 -15.84
N LEU A 62 -18.27 -26.79 -16.30
CA LEU A 62 -18.61 -26.66 -17.72
C LEU A 62 -17.40 -26.21 -18.54
N MET A 63 -16.65 -25.23 -18.04
CA MET A 63 -15.42 -24.75 -18.68
C MET A 63 -14.33 -25.82 -18.71
N LEU A 64 -14.25 -26.68 -17.69
CA LEU A 64 -13.26 -27.76 -17.63
C LEU A 64 -13.61 -28.92 -18.56
N VAL A 65 -14.84 -29.44 -18.49
CA VAL A 65 -15.19 -30.74 -19.06
C VAL A 65 -15.56 -30.66 -20.54
N LEU A 66 -16.34 -29.65 -20.95
CA LEU A 66 -16.89 -29.59 -22.31
C LEU A 66 -15.81 -29.42 -23.41
N PRO A 67 -14.72 -28.66 -23.22
CA PRO A 67 -13.64 -28.62 -24.21
C PRO A 67 -12.97 -29.98 -24.42
N PHE A 68 -12.82 -30.80 -23.38
CA PHE A 68 -12.30 -32.17 -23.52
C PHE A 68 -13.30 -33.09 -24.24
N ALA A 69 -14.59 -32.99 -23.92
CA ALA A 69 -15.62 -33.74 -24.65
C ALA A 69 -15.61 -33.38 -26.14
N LEU A 70 -15.49 -32.10 -26.47
CA LEU A 70 -15.42 -31.62 -27.85
C LEU A 70 -14.17 -32.12 -28.57
N MET A 71 -13.02 -32.10 -27.89
CA MET A 71 -11.78 -32.65 -28.42
C MET A 71 -11.93 -34.14 -28.79
N ILE A 72 -12.56 -34.95 -27.94
CA ILE A 72 -12.78 -36.38 -28.22
C ILE A 72 -13.68 -36.53 -29.46
N VAL A 73 -14.81 -35.83 -29.51
CA VAL A 73 -15.79 -35.95 -30.62
C VAL A 73 -15.18 -35.52 -31.95
N LEU A 74 -14.31 -34.51 -31.95
CA LEU A 74 -13.64 -34.02 -33.16
C LEU A 74 -12.42 -34.85 -33.56
N GLY A 75 -12.02 -35.87 -32.81
CA GLY A 75 -10.96 -36.80 -33.19
C GLY A 75 -9.57 -36.50 -32.64
N GLY A 76 -9.48 -35.89 -31.45
CA GLY A 76 -8.23 -35.64 -30.75
C GLY A 76 -7.67 -34.22 -30.92
N PHE A 77 -6.43 -33.99 -30.50
CA PHE A 77 -5.87 -32.62 -30.38
C PHE A 77 -5.77 -31.90 -31.72
N ILE A 78 -5.21 -32.54 -32.74
CA ILE A 78 -4.95 -31.90 -34.03
C ILE A 78 -6.27 -31.64 -34.76
N PRO A 79 -7.17 -32.64 -34.96
CA PRO A 79 -8.41 -32.40 -35.69
C PRO A 79 -9.37 -31.41 -34.97
N SER A 80 -9.30 -31.34 -33.64
CA SER A 80 -10.07 -30.37 -32.84
C SER A 80 -9.41 -29.00 -32.70
N SER A 81 -8.27 -28.76 -33.34
CA SER A 81 -7.54 -27.47 -33.25
C SER A 81 -7.16 -27.09 -31.82
N VAL A 82 -6.79 -28.08 -30.99
CA VAL A 82 -6.42 -27.93 -29.57
C VAL A 82 -7.50 -27.22 -28.75
N VAL A 83 -8.78 -27.49 -29.05
CA VAL A 83 -9.91 -26.86 -28.33
C VAL A 83 -9.87 -27.11 -26.82
N ALA A 84 -9.25 -28.20 -26.37
CA ALA A 84 -9.01 -28.50 -24.95
C ALA A 84 -8.19 -27.43 -24.21
N ALA A 85 -7.46 -26.54 -24.91
CA ALA A 85 -6.81 -25.39 -24.29
C ALA A 85 -7.79 -24.48 -23.54
N TRP A 86 -9.05 -24.38 -24.01
CA TRP A 86 -10.10 -23.62 -23.33
C TRP A 86 -10.43 -24.15 -21.93
N ALA A 87 -10.13 -25.43 -21.64
CA ALA A 87 -10.32 -25.97 -20.30
C ALA A 87 -9.40 -25.33 -19.25
N PHE A 88 -8.32 -24.66 -19.68
CA PHE A 88 -7.45 -23.87 -18.80
C PHE A 88 -8.13 -22.60 -18.25
N VAL A 89 -9.24 -22.16 -18.85
CA VAL A 89 -10.05 -21.07 -18.29
C VAL A 89 -10.67 -21.46 -16.94
N ALA A 90 -10.89 -22.75 -16.66
CA ALA A 90 -11.40 -23.20 -15.37
C ALA A 90 -10.43 -22.91 -14.20
N PRO A 91 -9.15 -23.34 -14.20
CA PRO A 91 -8.22 -22.98 -13.13
C PRO A 91 -7.96 -21.47 -13.05
N LEU A 92 -7.94 -20.73 -14.17
CA LEU A 92 -7.83 -19.26 -14.15
C LEU A 92 -9.06 -18.60 -13.51
N GLY A 93 -10.26 -19.08 -13.85
CA GLY A 93 -11.52 -18.63 -13.25
C GLY A 93 -11.59 -18.94 -11.76
N ALA A 94 -11.11 -20.11 -11.34
CA ALA A 94 -10.97 -20.43 -9.92
C ALA A 94 -9.98 -19.48 -9.24
N LEU A 95 -8.86 -19.14 -9.87
CA LEU A 95 -7.91 -18.18 -9.30
C LEU A 95 -8.54 -16.78 -9.11
N ALA A 96 -9.40 -16.36 -10.04
CA ALA A 96 -10.06 -15.05 -10.00
C ALA A 96 -11.29 -14.99 -9.07
N PHE A 97 -12.03 -16.10 -8.90
CA PHE A 97 -13.34 -16.12 -8.23
C PHE A 97 -13.44 -17.09 -7.04
N ALA A 98 -12.33 -17.73 -6.67
CA ALA A 98 -12.24 -18.70 -5.58
C ALA A 98 -11.07 -18.40 -4.63
N SER A 99 -10.49 -19.46 -4.06
CA SER A 99 -9.27 -19.40 -3.27
C SER A 99 -8.09 -20.01 -4.04
N PRO A 100 -6.84 -19.62 -3.74
CA PRO A 100 -5.65 -20.23 -4.36
C PRO A 100 -5.60 -21.76 -4.19
N ARG A 101 -6.08 -22.27 -3.05
CA ARG A 101 -6.15 -23.72 -2.77
C ARG A 101 -7.16 -24.42 -3.68
N GLU A 102 -8.33 -23.82 -3.91
CA GLU A 102 -9.30 -24.36 -4.87
C GLU A 102 -8.77 -24.29 -6.31
N ALA A 103 -8.15 -23.18 -6.71
CA ALA A 103 -7.55 -23.04 -8.02
C ALA A 103 -6.51 -24.13 -8.31
N LEU A 104 -5.69 -24.51 -7.32
CA LEU A 104 -4.76 -25.62 -7.44
C LEU A 104 -5.47 -26.96 -7.71
N ARG A 105 -6.60 -27.24 -7.03
CA ARG A 105 -7.39 -28.46 -7.30
C ARG A 105 -7.93 -28.48 -8.71
N TRP A 106 -8.44 -27.35 -9.20
CA TRP A 106 -8.90 -27.21 -10.58
C TRP A 106 -7.77 -27.36 -11.60
N PHE A 107 -6.57 -26.86 -11.28
CA PHE A 107 -5.39 -27.02 -12.13
C PHE A 107 -4.92 -28.48 -12.19
N VAL A 108 -4.93 -29.19 -11.06
CA VAL A 108 -4.66 -30.63 -11.03
C VAL A 108 -5.71 -31.39 -11.83
N ALA A 109 -7.00 -31.09 -11.66
CA ALA A 109 -8.08 -31.73 -12.42
C ALA A 109 -7.92 -31.50 -13.93
N TYR A 110 -7.61 -30.28 -14.35
CA TYR A 110 -7.25 -29.94 -15.73
C TYR A 110 -6.06 -30.74 -16.24
N SER A 111 -4.98 -30.82 -15.46
CA SER A 111 -3.76 -31.54 -15.85
C SER A 111 -4.00 -33.05 -16.00
N VAL A 112 -4.76 -33.64 -15.08
CA VAL A 112 -5.14 -35.06 -15.13
C VAL A 112 -6.01 -35.31 -16.36
N LEU A 113 -7.04 -34.50 -16.61
CA LEU A 113 -7.89 -34.64 -17.79
C LEU A 113 -7.10 -34.46 -19.08
N LEU A 114 -6.17 -33.50 -19.13
CA LEU A 114 -5.30 -33.26 -20.27
C LEU A 114 -4.47 -34.50 -20.62
N VAL A 115 -3.87 -35.14 -19.62
CA VAL A 115 -3.08 -36.37 -19.81
C VAL A 115 -3.97 -37.53 -20.21
N VAL A 116 -5.05 -37.78 -19.46
CA VAL A 116 -5.94 -38.94 -19.67
C VAL A 116 -6.63 -38.85 -21.04
N VAL A 117 -7.26 -37.72 -21.35
CA VAL A 117 -7.94 -37.50 -22.63
C VAL A 117 -6.93 -37.37 -23.76
N GLY A 118 -5.72 -36.86 -23.50
CA GLY A 118 -4.66 -36.80 -24.50
C GLY A 118 -4.17 -38.16 -24.97
N ILE A 119 -4.09 -39.15 -24.06
CA ILE A 119 -3.70 -40.53 -24.38
C ILE A 119 -4.84 -41.28 -25.05
N VAL A 120 -6.07 -41.16 -24.54
CA VAL A 120 -7.22 -41.98 -24.97
C VAL A 120 -7.98 -41.37 -26.16
N GLY A 121 -8.05 -40.04 -26.24
CA GLY A 121 -8.98 -39.34 -27.14
C GLY A 121 -8.72 -39.56 -28.62
N GLY A 122 -7.46 -39.72 -29.04
CA GLY A 122 -7.12 -40.02 -30.42
C GLY A 122 -7.39 -41.47 -30.85
N ALA A 123 -7.64 -42.38 -29.89
CA ALA A 123 -7.92 -43.79 -30.18
C ALA A 123 -9.39 -44.04 -30.59
N LEU A 124 -10.31 -43.13 -30.23
CA LEU A 124 -11.76 -43.31 -30.46
C LEU A 124 -12.21 -42.84 -31.85
N ARG A 125 -11.60 -41.77 -32.36
CA ARG A 125 -11.87 -41.21 -33.69
C ARG A 125 -10.61 -40.48 -34.16
N THR A 126 -10.21 -40.71 -35.41
CA THR A 126 -8.94 -40.18 -35.96
C THR A 126 -9.13 -39.08 -36.99
N ALA A 127 -10.35 -38.87 -37.49
CA ALA A 127 -10.65 -37.86 -38.52
C ALA A 127 -12.05 -37.26 -38.34
N ASN A 128 -12.21 -36.01 -38.80
CA ASN A 128 -13.46 -35.27 -38.83
C ASN A 128 -13.71 -34.66 -40.23
N ASN A 129 -14.89 -34.08 -40.42
CA ASN A 129 -15.33 -33.49 -41.69
C ASN A 129 -14.83 -32.04 -41.89
N LEU A 130 -14.01 -31.51 -40.98
CA LEU A 130 -13.57 -30.11 -41.06
C LEU A 130 -12.49 -29.94 -42.14
N PRO A 131 -12.59 -28.90 -42.99
CA PRO A 131 -11.54 -28.59 -43.95
C PRO A 131 -10.19 -28.28 -43.26
N PRO A 132 -9.04 -28.71 -43.82
CA PRO A 132 -7.73 -28.44 -43.21
C PRO A 132 -7.44 -26.95 -42.97
N GLY A 133 -7.90 -26.07 -43.88
CA GLY A 133 -7.78 -24.63 -43.71
C GLY A 133 -8.56 -24.09 -42.50
N LEU A 134 -9.73 -24.67 -42.21
CA LEU A 134 -10.53 -24.30 -41.03
C LEU A 134 -9.86 -24.77 -39.74
N ILE A 135 -9.31 -26.00 -39.72
CA ILE A 135 -8.55 -26.53 -38.58
C ILE A 135 -7.36 -25.61 -38.27
N GLY A 136 -6.58 -25.21 -39.29
CA GLY A 136 -5.45 -24.29 -39.12
C GLY A 136 -5.89 -22.91 -38.58
N ALA A 137 -6.97 -22.34 -39.12
CA ALA A 137 -7.49 -21.06 -38.65
C ALA A 137 -7.98 -21.14 -37.20
N MET A 138 -8.72 -22.18 -36.84
CA MET A 138 -9.22 -22.40 -35.48
C MET A 138 -8.09 -22.64 -34.49
N PHE A 139 -7.00 -23.31 -34.90
CA PHE A 139 -5.83 -23.50 -34.07
C PHE A 139 -5.22 -22.16 -33.65
N ILE A 140 -5.01 -21.26 -34.62
CA ILE A 140 -4.48 -19.92 -34.36
C ILE A 140 -5.41 -19.15 -33.42
N VAL A 141 -6.72 -19.17 -33.69
CA VAL A 141 -7.72 -18.48 -32.86
C VAL A 141 -7.77 -19.03 -31.44
N ASN A 142 -7.76 -20.35 -31.25
CA ASN A 142 -7.80 -20.98 -29.93
C ASN A 142 -6.56 -20.61 -29.08
N ILE A 143 -5.37 -20.76 -29.67
CA ILE A 143 -4.12 -20.42 -28.97
C ILE A 143 -4.07 -18.92 -28.65
N ALA A 144 -4.40 -18.06 -29.61
CA ALA A 144 -4.41 -16.62 -29.42
C ALA A 144 -5.41 -16.20 -28.33
N ALA A 145 -6.63 -16.74 -28.36
CA ALA A 145 -7.69 -16.39 -27.41
C ALA A 145 -7.36 -16.88 -25.98
N VAL A 146 -6.92 -18.12 -25.80
CA VAL A 146 -6.53 -18.63 -24.47
C VAL A 146 -5.33 -17.85 -23.92
N SER A 147 -4.34 -17.54 -24.77
CA SER A 147 -3.19 -16.72 -24.37
C SER A 147 -3.61 -15.30 -23.98
N ALA A 148 -4.53 -14.68 -24.72
CA ALA A 148 -5.07 -13.36 -24.39
C ALA A 148 -5.84 -13.36 -23.06
N VAL A 149 -6.64 -14.40 -22.79
CA VAL A 149 -7.36 -14.54 -21.51
C VAL A 149 -6.36 -14.72 -20.36
N ALA A 150 -5.36 -15.59 -20.51
CA ALA A 150 -4.32 -15.80 -19.49
C ALA A 150 -3.52 -14.51 -19.22
N PHE A 151 -3.12 -13.79 -20.27
CA PHE A 151 -2.42 -12.51 -20.15
C PHE A 151 -3.28 -11.45 -19.48
N ALA A 152 -4.55 -11.31 -19.88
CA ALA A 152 -5.47 -10.35 -19.27
C ALA A 152 -5.70 -10.64 -17.78
N ALA A 153 -5.81 -11.91 -17.40
CA ALA A 153 -5.93 -12.31 -16.00
C ALA A 153 -4.67 -11.95 -15.19
N LEU A 154 -3.48 -12.25 -15.70
CA LEU A 154 -2.22 -11.90 -15.05
C LEU A 154 -2.02 -10.38 -14.96
N TYR A 155 -2.30 -9.67 -16.04
CA TYR A 155 -2.21 -8.20 -16.09
C TYR A 155 -3.18 -7.55 -15.08
N GLY A 156 -4.42 -8.04 -15.01
CA GLY A 156 -5.40 -7.60 -14.02
C GLY A 156 -4.92 -7.83 -12.59
N PHE A 157 -4.41 -9.03 -12.30
CA PHE A 157 -3.86 -9.36 -10.99
C PHE A 157 -2.68 -8.46 -10.58
N VAL A 158 -1.71 -8.26 -11.49
CA VAL A 158 -0.57 -7.36 -11.23
C VAL A 158 -1.04 -5.94 -10.94
N ARG A 159 -2.00 -5.43 -11.74
CA ARG A 159 -2.55 -4.09 -11.56
C ARG A 159 -3.31 -3.92 -10.24
N GLU A 160 -4.12 -4.90 -9.86
CA GLU A 160 -4.85 -4.88 -8.57
C GLU A 160 -3.90 -4.97 -7.39
N ARG A 161 -2.89 -5.84 -7.47
CA ARG A 161 -1.82 -5.96 -6.48
C ARG A 161 -1.09 -4.63 -6.30
N ASP A 162 -0.67 -4.01 -7.40
CA ASP A 162 0.09 -2.76 -7.36
C ASP A 162 -0.77 -1.60 -6.81
N ARG A 163 -2.06 -1.55 -7.15
CA ARG A 163 -3.02 -0.60 -6.54
C ARG A 163 -3.19 -0.82 -5.04
N ALA A 164 -3.34 -2.07 -4.60
CA ALA A 164 -3.45 -2.41 -3.19
C ALA A 164 -2.19 -1.99 -2.42
N PHE A 165 -1.01 -2.29 -2.96
CA PHE A 165 0.26 -1.85 -2.38
C PHE A 165 0.38 -0.33 -2.36
N ALA A 166 -0.01 0.37 -3.42
CA ALA A 166 0.01 1.83 -3.46
C ALA A 166 -0.95 2.45 -2.43
N ALA A 167 -2.15 1.89 -2.26
CA ALA A 167 -3.11 2.33 -1.26
C ALA A 167 -2.57 2.14 0.16
N ILE A 168 -1.99 0.97 0.46
CA ILE A 168 -1.33 0.70 1.74
C ILE A 168 -0.19 1.71 1.96
N ARG A 169 0.70 1.91 0.99
CA ARG A 169 1.80 2.88 1.12
C ARG A 169 1.30 4.31 1.37
N ARG A 170 0.23 4.73 0.70
CA ARG A 170 -0.38 6.05 0.89
C ARG A 170 -0.94 6.20 2.30
N LEU A 171 -1.67 5.21 2.80
CA LEU A 171 -2.24 5.22 4.14
C LEU A 171 -1.13 5.20 5.19
N PHE A 172 -0.17 4.29 5.09
CA PHE A 172 0.97 4.22 6.02
C PHE A 172 1.80 5.52 6.03
N GLY A 173 1.96 6.18 4.88
CA GLY A 173 2.62 7.48 4.79
C GLY A 173 1.92 8.63 5.50
N GLN A 174 0.64 8.48 5.87
CA GLN A 174 -0.10 9.46 6.69
C GLN A 174 0.10 9.23 8.19
N TYR A 175 0.54 8.04 8.59
CA TYR A 175 0.74 7.68 10.00
C TYR A 175 2.22 7.58 10.40
N LEU A 176 3.13 7.42 9.43
CA LEU A 176 4.56 7.31 9.66
C LEU A 176 5.33 8.42 8.95
N SER A 177 6.36 8.94 9.61
CA SER A 177 7.32 9.83 8.96
C SER A 177 7.95 9.16 7.74
N PRO A 178 8.13 9.88 6.60
CA PRO A 178 8.72 9.33 5.38
C PRO A 178 10.10 8.70 5.58
N GLN A 179 10.87 9.16 6.57
CA GLN A 179 12.18 8.64 6.93
C GLN A 179 12.08 7.24 7.54
N ILE A 180 11.09 7.02 8.42
CA ILE A 180 10.82 5.70 9.02
C ILE A 180 10.34 4.75 7.93
N ALA A 181 9.34 5.17 7.14
CA ALA A 181 8.81 4.35 6.05
C ALA A 181 9.89 3.94 5.04
N ARG A 182 10.75 4.89 4.61
CA ARG A 182 11.87 4.59 3.71
C ARG A 182 12.90 3.65 4.33
N SER A 183 13.24 3.85 5.61
CA SER A 183 14.17 2.98 6.33
C SER A 183 13.64 1.53 6.43
N LEU A 184 12.35 1.35 6.73
CA LEU A 184 11.72 0.03 6.81
C LEU A 184 11.54 -0.65 5.45
N LEU A 185 11.26 0.12 4.40
CA LEU A 185 11.19 -0.42 3.03
C LEU A 185 12.57 -0.84 2.49
N ALA A 186 13.64 -0.15 2.91
CA ALA A 186 15.01 -0.49 2.52
C ALA A 186 15.54 -1.71 3.27
N ASP A 187 15.28 -1.83 4.57
CA ASP A 187 15.62 -3.01 5.37
C ASP A 187 14.50 -3.32 6.39
N PRO A 188 13.63 -4.31 6.10
CA PRO A 188 12.55 -4.70 7.00
C PRO A 188 13.02 -5.17 8.39
N ARG A 189 14.29 -5.58 8.55
CA ARG A 189 14.84 -5.99 9.85
C ARG A 189 14.95 -4.82 10.82
N ARG A 190 15.00 -3.58 10.32
CA ARG A 190 14.95 -2.36 11.14
C ARG A 190 13.60 -2.16 11.85
N ALA A 191 12.59 -2.99 11.55
CA ALA A 191 11.34 -3.03 12.30
C ALA A 191 11.46 -3.74 13.66
N ALA A 192 12.54 -4.49 13.91
CA ALA A 192 12.73 -5.24 15.15
C ALA A 192 12.68 -4.33 16.39
N LEU A 193 12.25 -4.90 17.51
CA LEU A 193 12.28 -4.22 18.81
C LEU A 193 13.74 -3.95 19.23
N GLY A 194 13.91 -2.88 19.99
CA GLY A 194 15.22 -2.38 20.39
C GLY A 194 15.61 -1.15 19.60
N GLY A 195 16.84 -0.70 19.78
CA GLY A 195 17.35 0.51 19.18
C GLY A 195 18.85 0.61 19.27
N GLU A 196 19.39 1.69 18.72
CA GLU A 196 20.80 2.03 18.76
C GLU A 196 21.00 3.35 19.49
N ASN A 197 22.11 3.48 20.22
CA ASN A 197 22.54 4.77 20.74
C ASN A 197 23.09 5.60 19.59
N ARG A 198 22.55 6.80 19.41
CA ARG A 198 22.90 7.69 18.33
C ARG A 198 22.88 9.13 18.80
N ASP A 199 23.84 9.92 18.33
CA ASP A 199 23.76 11.37 18.50
C ASP A 199 22.67 11.92 17.58
N VAL A 200 21.66 12.56 18.19
CA VAL A 200 20.52 13.14 17.48
C VAL A 200 20.39 14.60 17.85
N THR A 201 19.74 15.37 16.97
CA THR A 201 19.16 16.66 17.39
C THR A 201 17.66 16.46 17.55
N ALA A 202 17.17 16.69 18.76
CA ALA A 202 15.75 16.64 19.09
C ALA A 202 15.16 18.05 19.09
N LEU A 203 13.94 18.19 18.57
CA LEU A 203 13.13 19.39 18.61
C LEU A 203 11.81 19.08 19.30
N PHE A 204 11.45 19.92 20.26
CA PHE A 204 10.10 20.01 20.82
C PHE A 204 9.52 21.37 20.45
N ALA A 205 8.30 21.36 19.91
CA ALA A 205 7.51 22.56 19.67
C ALA A 205 6.14 22.38 20.33
N ASP A 206 5.62 23.42 20.97
CA ASP A 206 4.35 23.39 21.70
C ASP A 206 3.69 24.78 21.66
N LEU A 207 2.37 24.89 21.69
CA LEU A 207 1.69 26.18 21.55
C LEU A 207 1.57 26.87 22.91
N GLU A 208 2.15 28.07 23.04
CA GLU A 208 2.04 28.81 24.29
C GLU A 208 0.58 29.22 24.56
N GLY A 209 0.06 28.88 25.74
CA GLY A 209 -1.32 29.20 26.11
C GLY A 209 -2.39 28.34 25.43
N PHE A 210 -2.02 27.18 24.87
CA PHE A 210 -2.98 26.32 24.20
C PHE A 210 -4.08 25.76 25.12
N THR A 211 -3.76 25.38 26.36
CA THR A 211 -4.79 24.87 27.29
C THR A 211 -5.92 25.89 27.51
N PRO A 212 -5.65 27.16 27.92
CA PRO A 212 -6.69 28.20 27.95
C PRO A 212 -7.40 28.43 26.59
N PHE A 213 -6.66 28.32 25.48
CA PHE A 213 -7.22 28.44 24.14
C PHE A 213 -8.26 27.36 23.83
N THR A 214 -8.05 26.13 24.30
CA THR A 214 -8.98 25.01 24.11
C THR A 214 -10.18 25.05 25.06
N GLU A 215 -10.02 25.56 26.28
CA GLU A 215 -11.12 25.69 27.25
C GLU A 215 -12.18 26.70 26.82
N SER A 216 -11.77 27.70 26.02
CA SER A 216 -12.63 28.78 25.54
C SER A 216 -13.32 28.50 24.20
N ARG A 217 -13.12 27.31 23.59
CA ARG A 217 -13.60 26.99 22.23
C ARG A 217 -14.20 25.59 22.10
N PRO A 218 -15.15 25.38 21.16
CA PRO A 218 -15.62 24.04 20.82
C PRO A 218 -14.48 23.14 20.32
N PRO A 219 -14.44 21.85 20.70
CA PRO A 219 -13.38 20.92 20.30
C PRO A 219 -13.13 20.84 18.79
N GLN A 220 -14.17 20.99 17.97
CA GLN A 220 -14.07 20.96 16.52
C GLN A 220 -13.24 22.13 15.98
N GLN A 221 -13.34 23.32 16.60
CA GLN A 221 -12.53 24.47 16.22
C GLN A 221 -11.07 24.27 16.60
N THR A 222 -10.81 23.69 17.77
CA THR A 222 -9.45 23.32 18.20
C THR A 222 -8.78 22.38 17.20
N VAL A 223 -9.49 21.35 16.72
CA VAL A 223 -8.97 20.41 15.71
C VAL A 223 -8.66 21.12 14.39
N LEU A 224 -9.51 22.06 13.95
CA LEU A 224 -9.26 22.84 12.73
C LEU A 224 -7.98 23.69 12.85
N VAL A 225 -7.76 24.32 14.00
CA VAL A 225 -6.53 25.10 14.26
C VAL A 225 -5.31 24.19 14.28
N LEU A 226 -5.35 23.07 15.01
CA LEU A 226 -4.25 22.11 15.02
C LEU A 226 -3.91 21.60 13.62
N ASN A 227 -4.94 21.21 12.84
CA ASN A 227 -4.74 20.77 11.47
C ASN A 227 -4.13 21.86 10.59
N ARG A 228 -4.54 23.13 10.76
CA ARG A 228 -3.94 24.27 10.04
C ARG A 228 -2.47 24.45 10.39
N TYR A 229 -2.13 24.39 11.68
CA TYR A 229 -0.76 24.53 12.17
C TYR A 229 0.11 23.39 11.67
N PHE A 230 -0.31 22.14 11.86
CA PHE A 230 0.43 20.96 11.41
C PHE A 230 0.57 20.93 9.88
N SER A 231 -0.45 21.36 9.12
CA SER A 231 -0.34 21.48 7.66
C SER A 231 0.74 22.47 7.22
N ALA A 232 1.02 23.51 8.02
CA ALA A 232 2.06 24.49 7.73
C ALA A 232 3.46 23.99 8.12
N VAL A 233 3.60 23.34 9.28
CA VAL A 233 4.94 22.99 9.82
C VAL A 233 5.44 21.61 9.43
N VAL A 234 4.57 20.62 9.21
CA VAL A 234 4.98 19.25 8.84
C VAL A 234 5.80 19.22 7.54
N PRO A 235 5.40 19.93 6.46
CA PRO A 235 6.21 19.99 5.24
C PRO A 235 7.61 20.58 5.48
N VAL A 236 7.72 21.57 6.37
CA VAL A 236 9.00 22.21 6.72
C VAL A 236 9.93 21.24 7.43
N ILE A 237 9.41 20.44 8.38
CA ILE A 237 10.16 19.40 9.08
C ILE A 237 10.67 18.36 8.10
N PHE A 238 9.80 17.85 7.22
CA PHE A 238 10.19 16.83 6.25
C PHE A 238 11.16 17.34 5.19
N ALA A 239 11.02 18.59 4.72
CA ALA A 239 11.92 19.20 3.75
C ALA A 239 13.36 19.31 4.26
N ASN A 240 13.53 19.47 5.58
CA ASN A 240 14.83 19.52 6.23
C ASN A 240 15.27 18.15 6.80
N GLY A 241 14.64 17.06 6.36
CA GLY A 241 15.03 15.70 6.75
C GLY A 241 14.63 15.28 8.16
N GLY A 242 13.84 16.09 8.88
CA GLY A 242 13.38 15.76 10.23
C GLY A 242 12.39 14.60 10.23
N THR A 243 12.50 13.74 11.24
CA THR A 243 11.60 12.61 11.50
C THR A 243 10.66 12.98 12.63
N ILE A 244 9.36 13.14 12.35
CA ILE A 244 8.36 13.32 13.39
C ILE A 244 8.17 11.99 14.12
N ILE A 245 8.38 12.02 15.44
CA ILE A 245 8.21 10.88 16.34
C ILE A 245 6.76 10.77 16.78
N GLN A 246 6.19 11.87 17.24
CA GLN A 246 4.82 11.91 17.70
C GLN A 246 4.26 13.34 17.72
N PHE A 247 2.93 13.41 17.62
CA PHE A 247 2.14 14.54 18.08
C PHE A 247 1.61 14.22 19.49
N ALA A 248 1.72 15.17 20.42
CA ALA A 248 1.21 15.02 21.77
C ALA A 248 0.34 16.24 22.12
N GLY A 249 -0.95 16.16 21.79
CA GLY A 249 -1.83 17.34 21.85
C GLY A 249 -1.43 18.37 20.80
N ASP A 250 -1.04 19.56 21.25
CA ASP A 250 -0.46 20.65 20.46
C ASP A 250 1.06 20.55 20.27
N ALA A 251 1.70 19.62 20.96
CA ALA A 251 3.14 19.44 20.86
C ALA A 251 3.55 18.58 19.67
N ILE A 252 4.70 18.93 19.07
CA ILE A 252 5.39 18.17 18.03
C ILE A 252 6.75 17.76 18.56
N VAL A 253 7.05 16.46 18.45
CA VAL A 253 8.38 15.91 18.73
C VAL A 253 9.00 15.42 17.44
N ALA A 254 10.14 15.99 17.07
CA ALA A 254 10.88 15.60 15.88
C ALA A 254 12.36 15.38 16.20
N VAL A 255 12.99 14.49 15.44
CA VAL A 255 14.42 14.20 15.56
C VAL A 255 15.11 14.24 14.21
N TRP A 256 16.37 14.66 14.21
CA TRP A 256 17.29 14.59 13.08
C TRP A 256 18.41 13.61 13.39
N ASN A 257 19.07 13.11 12.34
CA ASN A 257 20.04 12.02 12.38
C ASN A 257 19.48 10.66 12.81
N ALA A 258 18.16 10.44 12.73
CA ALA A 258 17.54 9.15 12.96
C ALA A 258 16.22 9.03 12.15
N PRO A 259 15.91 7.88 11.53
CA PRO A 259 16.71 6.66 11.37
C PRO A 259 17.80 6.74 10.27
N VAL A 260 17.86 7.88 9.57
CA VAL A 260 18.81 8.13 8.47
C VAL A 260 19.91 9.05 8.96
N GLU A 261 21.15 8.74 8.60
CA GLU A 261 22.31 9.55 8.93
C GLU A 261 22.26 10.92 8.26
N GLN A 262 22.58 11.97 9.02
CA GLN A 262 22.50 13.36 8.61
C GLN A 262 23.65 14.16 9.23
N PRO A 263 24.78 14.36 8.53
CA PRO A 263 25.96 15.00 9.11
C PRO A 263 25.74 16.42 9.66
N ARG A 264 24.77 17.17 9.12
CA ARG A 264 24.44 18.54 9.56
C ARG A 264 23.08 18.62 10.27
N HIS A 265 22.74 17.58 11.03
CA HIS A 265 21.44 17.45 11.70
C HIS A 265 21.09 18.64 12.61
N ALA A 266 22.05 19.19 13.35
CA ALA A 266 21.81 20.36 14.21
C ALA A 266 21.44 21.62 13.40
N LEU A 267 22.13 21.86 12.28
CA LEU A 267 21.83 22.98 11.39
C LEU A 267 20.47 22.81 10.70
N ALA A 268 20.14 21.58 10.28
CA ALA A 268 18.85 21.28 9.68
C ALA A 268 17.69 21.51 10.67
N ALA A 269 17.84 21.09 11.93
CA ALA A 269 16.87 21.34 12.98
C ALA A 269 16.70 22.86 13.27
N ALA A 270 17.82 23.60 13.35
CA ALA A 270 17.80 25.05 13.55
C ALA A 270 17.07 25.80 12.41
N ARG A 271 17.37 25.46 11.15
CA ARG A 271 16.66 25.97 9.97
C ARG A 271 15.18 25.66 10.01
N THR A 272 14.84 24.43 10.38
CA THR A 272 13.46 23.98 10.51
C THR A 272 12.71 24.83 11.54
N ALA A 273 13.26 25.00 12.73
CA ALA A 273 12.60 25.73 13.81
C ALA A 273 12.29 27.19 13.44
N LEU A 274 13.24 27.91 12.83
CA LEU A 274 13.00 29.28 12.36
C LEU A 274 11.97 29.33 11.23
N ALA A 275 11.99 28.37 10.30
CA ALA A 275 11.00 28.29 9.23
C ALA A 275 9.60 27.92 9.75
N MET A 276 9.50 27.09 10.79
CA MET A 276 8.25 26.81 11.50
C MET A 276 7.69 28.09 12.13
N GLN A 277 8.51 28.87 12.84
CA GLN A 277 8.07 30.14 13.43
C GLN A 277 7.58 31.12 12.37
N ARG A 278 8.27 31.24 11.22
CA ARG A 278 7.79 32.07 10.09
C ARG A 278 6.43 31.61 9.57
N SER A 279 6.25 30.30 9.38
CA SER A 279 4.99 29.72 8.88
C SER A 279 3.83 29.96 9.84
N ILE A 280 4.09 29.92 11.16
CA ILE A 280 3.08 30.25 12.17
C ILE A 280 2.82 31.74 12.23
N GLU A 281 3.84 32.59 12.07
CA GLU A 281 3.64 34.04 12.04
C GLU A 281 2.75 34.46 10.87
N ASP A 282 2.83 33.78 9.72
CA ASP A 282 1.89 34.02 8.61
C ASP A 282 0.44 33.70 9.01
N ILE A 283 0.21 32.61 9.74
CA ILE A 283 -1.12 32.23 10.27
C ILE A 283 -1.62 33.23 11.31
N VAL A 284 -0.76 33.63 12.25
CA VAL A 284 -1.10 34.55 13.34
C VAL A 284 -1.32 35.98 12.83
N ARG A 285 -0.70 36.37 11.71
CA ARG A 285 -1.01 37.64 11.05
C ARG A 285 -2.44 37.72 10.53
N GLU A 286 -3.02 36.59 10.13
CA GLU A 286 -4.42 36.53 9.70
C GLU A 286 -5.40 36.48 10.88
N ASP A 287 -5.01 35.83 11.98
CA ASP A 287 -5.78 35.79 13.23
C ASP A 287 -4.86 35.96 14.45
N PRO A 288 -4.71 37.21 14.94
CA PRO A 288 -3.83 37.53 16.08
C PRO A 288 -4.22 36.85 17.39
N SER A 289 -5.41 36.23 17.49
CA SER A 289 -5.85 35.52 18.68
C SER A 289 -5.27 34.10 18.79
N LEU A 290 -4.59 33.62 17.74
CA LEU A 290 -4.03 32.28 17.72
C LEU A 290 -2.64 32.24 18.40
N PRO A 291 -2.32 31.14 19.11
CA PRO A 291 -1.07 31.01 19.85
C PRO A 291 0.14 30.80 18.92
N ARG A 292 1.33 31.13 19.42
CA ARG A 292 2.60 30.86 18.73
C ARG A 292 3.28 29.62 19.30
N PHE A 293 4.12 28.98 18.49
CA PHE A 293 4.99 27.93 19.02
C PHE A 293 6.06 28.51 19.93
N ARG A 294 6.38 27.77 20.98
CA ARG A 294 7.64 27.83 21.71
C ARG A 294 8.45 26.61 21.31
N VAL A 295 9.73 26.78 20.97
CA VAL A 295 10.55 25.69 20.41
C VAL A 295 11.83 25.51 21.22
N GLY A 296 12.16 24.25 21.52
CA GLY A 296 13.40 23.86 22.19
C GLY A 296 14.17 22.83 21.36
N ILE A 297 15.47 23.02 21.21
CA ILE A 297 16.35 22.14 20.43
C ILE A 297 17.56 21.72 21.25
N ALA A 298 17.79 20.42 21.35
CA ALA A 298 18.98 19.88 22.01
C ALA A 298 19.65 18.78 21.19
N THR A 299 20.97 18.71 21.29
CA THR A 299 21.79 17.73 20.55
C THR A 299 22.58 16.88 21.53
N GLY A 300 22.63 15.57 21.27
CA GLY A 300 23.43 14.61 22.02
C GLY A 300 22.90 13.19 21.88
N ALA A 301 23.45 12.28 22.68
CA ALA A 301 23.11 10.86 22.62
C ALA A 301 21.64 10.58 23.02
N ALA A 302 20.99 9.75 22.22
CA ALA A 302 19.69 9.16 22.51
C ALA A 302 19.62 7.73 21.98
N LEU A 303 18.85 6.89 22.67
CA LEU A 303 18.42 5.60 22.16
C LEU A 303 17.28 5.84 21.15
N VAL A 304 17.51 5.46 19.89
CA VAL A 304 16.49 5.54 18.83
C VAL A 304 16.16 4.15 18.30
N GLY A 305 14.87 3.84 18.19
CA GLY A 305 14.45 2.49 17.79
C GLY A 305 12.98 2.21 17.99
N ASN A 306 12.60 0.94 17.91
CA ASN A 306 11.21 0.51 18.09
C ASN A 306 10.99 -0.04 19.49
N VAL A 307 9.96 0.47 20.17
CA VAL A 307 9.49 -0.02 21.47
C VAL A 307 8.03 -0.45 21.34
N GLY A 308 7.66 -1.57 21.96
CA GLY A 308 6.32 -2.13 21.89
C GLY A 308 6.31 -3.66 21.95
N SER A 309 5.36 -4.28 21.25
CA SER A 309 5.18 -5.74 21.14
C SER A 309 5.37 -6.22 19.69
N GLU A 310 5.04 -7.48 19.42
CA GLU A 310 5.04 -8.00 18.05
C GLU A 310 3.93 -7.36 17.19
N GLU A 311 2.80 -7.05 17.80
CA GLU A 311 1.59 -6.54 17.17
C GLU A 311 1.59 -5.02 16.98
N PHE A 312 2.25 -4.27 17.88
CA PHE A 312 2.27 -2.82 17.83
C PHE A 312 3.62 -2.26 18.27
N ARG A 313 4.20 -1.38 17.44
CA ARG A 313 5.52 -0.80 17.65
C ARG A 313 5.48 0.70 17.42
N ASN A 314 6.10 1.44 18.32
CA ASN A 314 6.35 2.87 18.15
C ASN A 314 7.83 3.10 17.92
N TYR A 315 8.15 3.85 16.86
CA TYR A 315 9.49 4.37 16.69
C TYR A 315 9.68 5.54 17.65
N VAL A 316 10.62 5.41 18.57
CA VAL A 316 10.84 6.35 19.67
C VAL A 316 12.27 6.86 19.68
N ALA A 317 12.45 8.01 20.31
CA ALA A 317 13.75 8.56 20.67
C ALA A 317 13.72 8.88 22.17
N HIS A 318 14.61 8.27 22.94
CA HIS A 318 14.71 8.46 24.39
C HIS A 318 16.14 8.78 24.79
N GLY A 319 16.33 9.83 25.58
CA GLY A 319 17.65 10.20 26.08
C GLY A 319 17.69 11.62 26.62
N ASP A 320 18.84 11.98 27.16
CA ASP A 320 19.07 13.29 27.76
C ASP A 320 18.84 14.44 26.78
N ALA A 321 19.24 14.27 25.51
CA ALA A 321 18.99 15.27 24.48
C ALA A 321 17.49 15.50 24.22
N VAL A 322 16.71 14.42 24.12
CA VAL A 322 15.24 14.51 23.91
C VAL A 322 14.57 15.21 25.08
N ASN A 323 14.93 14.82 26.31
CA ASN A 323 14.39 15.44 27.52
C ASN A 323 14.79 16.92 27.62
N LEU A 324 16.05 17.25 27.34
CA LEU A 324 16.54 18.63 27.36
C LEU A 324 15.81 19.51 26.34
N ALA A 325 15.53 19.01 25.13
CA ALA A 325 14.77 19.76 24.13
C ALA A 325 13.38 20.16 24.66
N ALA A 326 12.65 19.25 25.30
CA ALA A 326 11.35 19.55 25.93
C ALA A 326 11.47 20.60 27.06
N ARG A 327 12.53 20.52 27.85
CA ARG A 327 12.82 21.49 28.93
C ARG A 327 13.14 22.88 28.39
N LEU A 328 13.97 22.97 27.34
CA LEU A 328 14.28 24.23 26.66
C LEU A 328 13.03 24.85 26.03
N GLN A 329 12.18 24.02 25.42
CA GLN A 329 10.90 24.44 24.85
C GLN A 329 10.00 25.06 25.94
N THR A 330 9.95 24.47 27.13
CA THR A 330 9.15 25.00 28.25
C THR A 330 9.66 26.35 28.73
N GLY A 331 10.98 26.58 28.66
CA GLY A 331 11.63 27.85 29.04
C GLY A 331 11.62 28.93 27.95
N ALA A 332 11.24 28.60 26.72
CA ALA A 332 11.15 29.53 25.60
C ALA A 332 9.85 30.34 25.67
N LYS A 333 9.89 31.61 25.23
CA LYS A 333 8.69 32.43 25.05
C LYS A 333 8.00 32.11 23.73
N ALA A 334 6.74 32.50 23.58
CA ALA A 334 6.05 32.48 22.29
C ALA A 334 6.89 33.10 21.16
N GLY A 335 7.05 32.35 20.08
CA GLY A 335 7.83 32.76 18.90
C GLY A 335 9.34 32.53 19.03
N GLU A 336 9.86 32.18 20.22
CA GLU A 336 11.29 31.93 20.41
C GLU A 336 11.68 30.48 20.06
N VAL A 337 12.94 30.34 19.67
CA VAL A 337 13.62 29.06 19.49
C VAL A 337 14.81 29.05 20.45
N VAL A 338 14.83 28.13 21.41
CA VAL A 338 15.90 27.99 22.39
C VAL A 338 16.73 26.75 22.08
N ILE A 339 18.05 26.89 22.03
CA ILE A 339 18.98 25.82 21.69
C ILE A 339 19.96 25.54 22.84
N SER A 340 20.29 24.27 23.04
CA SER A 340 21.31 23.83 24.01
C SER A 340 22.73 24.25 23.58
N ALA A 341 23.67 24.34 24.53
CA ALA A 341 25.09 24.58 24.23
C ALA A 341 25.71 23.59 23.22
N PRO A 342 25.48 22.26 23.29
CA PRO A 342 25.94 21.33 22.24
C PRO A 342 25.37 21.64 20.86
N THR A 343 24.08 22.01 20.78
CA THR A 343 23.47 22.44 19.51
C THR A 343 24.17 23.71 18.99
N TYR A 344 24.37 24.72 19.85
CA TYR A 344 25.06 25.95 19.48
C TYR A 344 26.47 25.68 18.96
N ALA A 345 27.26 24.84 19.63
CA ALA A 345 28.61 24.49 19.20
C ALA A 345 28.66 23.95 17.75
N LEU A 346 27.64 23.19 17.33
CA LEU A 346 27.53 22.63 15.98
C LEU A 346 27.01 23.61 14.92
N VAL A 347 26.35 24.70 15.33
CA VAL A 347 25.75 25.68 14.39
C VAL A 347 26.36 27.07 14.48
N ARG A 348 27.31 27.32 15.39
CA ARG A 348 27.86 28.64 15.70
C ARG A 348 28.36 29.43 14.48
N ASP A 349 28.91 28.73 13.48
CA ASP A 349 29.45 29.36 12.26
C ASP A 349 28.35 29.77 11.27
N HIS A 350 27.10 29.39 11.54
CA HIS A 350 25.93 29.61 10.69
C HIS A 350 24.76 30.24 11.42
N ALA A 351 24.85 30.48 12.73
CA ALA A 351 23.73 30.90 13.56
C ALA A 351 24.04 32.19 14.33
N THR A 352 23.08 33.12 14.31
CA THR A 352 23.07 34.27 15.20
C THR A 352 22.26 33.91 16.42
N VAL A 353 22.85 34.07 17.61
CA VAL A 353 22.21 33.70 18.88
C VAL A 353 22.38 34.77 19.94
N ARG A 354 21.42 34.82 20.87
CA ARG A 354 21.50 35.61 22.09
C ARG A 354 21.61 34.68 23.31
N PRO A 355 22.59 34.89 24.21
CA PRO A 355 22.65 34.11 25.45
C PRO A 355 21.38 34.27 26.27
N LEU A 356 20.78 33.15 26.68
CA LEU A 356 19.66 33.13 27.64
C LEU A 356 20.17 32.98 29.08
N GLY A 357 21.45 32.61 29.23
CA GLY A 357 22.09 32.33 30.51
C GLY A 357 21.85 30.89 30.97
N HIS A 358 21.92 30.70 32.28
CA HIS A 358 21.84 29.40 32.93
C HIS A 358 20.39 29.10 33.34
N PHE A 359 19.80 28.05 32.77
CA PHE A 359 18.46 27.59 33.14
C PHE A 359 18.54 26.52 34.23
N SER A 360 17.78 26.71 35.32
CA SER A 360 17.57 25.64 36.30
C SER A 360 16.53 24.69 35.75
N VAL A 361 16.91 23.43 35.57
CA VAL A 361 16.06 22.43 34.95
C VAL A 361 15.57 21.47 36.01
N LYS A 362 14.25 21.38 36.20
CA LYS A 362 13.64 20.48 37.19
C LYS A 362 14.14 19.03 36.96
N GLY A 363 14.87 18.49 37.94
CA GLY A 363 15.44 17.14 37.89
C GLY A 363 16.86 17.02 37.31
N LYS A 364 17.61 18.11 37.11
CA LYS A 364 19.08 18.08 37.00
C LYS A 364 19.69 19.00 38.05
N SER A 365 20.81 18.58 38.65
CA SER A 365 21.57 19.39 39.62
C SER A 365 22.39 20.50 38.94
N GLU A 366 22.77 20.30 37.68
CA GLU A 366 23.54 21.27 36.90
C GLU A 366 22.64 22.25 36.15
N GLN A 367 23.01 23.52 36.20
CA GLN A 367 22.43 24.55 35.35
C GLN A 367 22.86 24.32 33.91
N VAL A 368 21.92 24.42 32.97
CA VAL A 368 22.22 24.21 31.54
C VAL A 368 22.31 25.56 30.86
N GLU A 369 23.42 25.80 30.16
CA GLU A 369 23.60 26.97 29.30
C GLU A 369 22.73 26.84 28.03
N ALA A 370 21.98 27.90 27.72
CA ALA A 370 21.06 27.93 26.60
C ALA A 370 21.14 29.27 25.84
N PHE A 371 20.74 29.23 24.57
CA PHE A 371 20.80 30.36 23.66
C PHE A 371 19.48 30.51 22.92
N VAL A 372 19.02 31.74 22.71
CA VAL A 372 17.93 32.03 21.77
C VAL A 372 18.51 32.12 20.38
N LEU A 373 17.96 31.33 19.46
CA LEU A 373 18.32 31.36 18.05
C LEU A 373 17.54 32.48 17.34
N GLU A 374 18.26 33.46 16.80
CA GLU A 374 17.68 34.63 16.13
C GLU A 374 17.76 34.54 14.61
N GLY A 375 18.80 33.85 14.09
CA GLY A 375 18.99 33.69 12.65
C GLY A 375 19.85 32.48 12.32
N VAL A 376 19.70 31.97 11.10
CA VAL A 376 20.55 30.91 10.56
C VAL A 376 20.75 31.11 9.06
N ALA A 377 21.98 30.88 8.58
CA ALA A 377 22.38 31.00 7.18
C ALA A 377 21.86 29.85 6.31
#